data_AF-A0A6A4R2V8-F1
#
_entry.id   AF-A0A6A4R2V8-F1
#
_cell.length_a   1.000
_cell.length_b   1.000
_cell.length_c   1.000
_cell.angle_alpha   90.00
_cell.angle_beta   90.00
_cell.angle_gamma   90.00
#
_symmetry.space_group_name_H-M   'P 1'
#
loop_
_entity.id
_entity.type
_entity.pdbx_description
1 polymer ?
#
loop_
_entity_poly.entity_id
_entity_poly.type
_entity_poly.pdbx_seq_one_letter_code
_entity_poly.pdbx_strand_id
1 'polypeptide(L)'
;MWSIVTEPIKSFVSNSVHQFIHKDFHEAIARMTIIDAFLFFIVHSIDKFATWHRLPVFLGLVYLGIRRHLHQEYNLFNVGLTPLGVRFNPFDFPFRTADGKFNDPFNEVAGSQGSFFGRNILPVDQKNTLLKPDPMLVATKLLARRTYKDTGKQFNVIAASWIQFMIHDWIDHLEETSQVV
;
A
#
# COMPACT_ATOMS: atom_id res chain seq x y z
N MET A 1 23.69 26.69 12.08
CA MET A 1 24.39 27.13 10.85
C MET A 1 23.98 26.32 9.60
N TRP A 2 23.61 25.03 9.72
CA TRP A 2 23.07 24.24 8.61
C TRP A 2 21.65 24.64 8.14
N SER A 3 20.76 25.05 9.07
CA SER A 3 19.37 25.43 8.78
C SER A 3 19.22 26.66 7.85
N ILE A 4 20.11 27.65 7.98
CA ILE A 4 20.04 28.93 7.25
C ILE A 4 20.29 28.77 5.74
N VAL A 5 21.06 27.75 5.34
CA VAL A 5 21.36 27.46 3.92
C VAL A 5 20.36 26.46 3.33
N THR A 6 19.79 25.57 4.14
CA THR A 6 18.87 24.55 3.65
C THR A 6 17.47 25.08 3.35
N GLU A 7 16.97 26.07 4.08
CA GLU A 7 15.60 26.57 3.86
C GLU A 7 15.38 27.30 2.53
N PRO A 8 16.29 28.18 2.04
CA PRO A 8 16.13 28.84 0.75
C PRO A 8 16.20 27.85 -0.42
N ILE A 9 17.11 26.87 -0.33
CA ILE A 9 17.27 25.82 -1.34
C ILE A 9 16.05 24.91 -1.35
N LYS A 10 15.55 24.53 -0.17
CA LYS A 10 14.32 23.74 -0.02
C LYS A 10 13.12 24.49 -0.61
N SER A 11 12.99 25.79 -0.36
CA SER A 11 11.93 26.64 -0.92
C SER A 11 12.01 26.78 -2.45
N PHE A 12 13.20 27.01 -3.00
CA PHE A 12 13.40 27.12 -4.44
C PHE A 12 13.16 25.80 -5.19
N VAL A 13 13.67 24.69 -4.66
CA VAL A 13 13.40 23.35 -5.18
C VAL A 13 11.91 23.03 -5.08
N SER A 14 11.27 23.29 -3.93
CA SER A 14 9.83 23.08 -3.75
C SER A 14 9.01 23.87 -4.77
N ASN A 15 9.31 25.16 -4.99
CA ASN A 15 8.57 26.01 -5.93
C ASN A 15 8.72 25.54 -7.39
N SER A 16 9.92 25.12 -7.79
CA SER A 16 10.16 24.58 -9.14
C SER A 16 9.46 23.22 -9.30
N VAL A 17 9.55 22.36 -8.29
CA VAL A 17 8.91 21.04 -8.25
C VAL A 17 7.38 21.15 -8.27
N HIS A 18 6.79 22.13 -7.57
CA HIS A 18 5.34 22.38 -7.57
C HIS A 18 4.76 22.72 -8.94
N GLN A 19 5.55 23.33 -9.84
CA GLN A 19 5.09 23.69 -11.18
C GLN A 19 5.03 22.50 -12.15
N PHE A 20 5.89 21.50 -11.94
CA PHE A 20 5.97 20.31 -12.80
C PHE A 20 5.20 19.11 -12.26
N ILE A 21 4.79 19.14 -10.99
CA ILE A 21 4.07 18.06 -10.32
C ILE A 21 2.57 18.38 -10.17
N HIS A 22 1.74 17.36 -10.38
CA HIS A 22 0.29 17.44 -10.19
C HIS A 22 -0.08 17.94 -8.78
N LYS A 23 -1.07 18.84 -8.70
CA LYS A 23 -1.46 19.53 -7.46
C LYS A 23 -1.80 18.58 -6.32
N ASP A 24 -2.44 17.45 -6.64
CA ASP A 24 -2.84 16.44 -5.65
C ASP A 24 -1.66 15.80 -4.89
N PHE A 25 -0.43 15.88 -5.42
CA PHE A 25 0.75 15.33 -4.76
C PHE A 25 1.50 16.35 -3.90
N HIS A 26 1.09 17.63 -3.90
CA HIS A 26 1.81 18.68 -3.16
C HIS A 26 1.84 18.40 -1.66
N GLU A 27 0.74 17.90 -1.10
CA GLU A 27 0.70 17.51 0.33
C GLU A 27 1.63 16.33 0.61
N ALA A 28 1.65 15.32 -0.25
CA ALA A 28 2.51 14.15 -0.10
C ALA A 28 3.99 14.56 -0.12
N ILE A 29 4.39 15.40 -1.07
CA ILE A 29 5.77 15.88 -1.22
C ILE A 29 6.21 16.75 -0.07
N ALA A 30 5.32 17.56 0.50
CA ALA A 30 5.65 18.40 1.65
C ALA A 30 6.10 17.58 2.88
N ARG A 31 5.69 16.30 2.95
CA ARG A 31 6.08 15.35 4.01
C ARG A 31 7.36 14.57 3.68
N MET A 32 7.86 14.66 2.45
CA MET A 32 9.01 13.90 1.99
C MET A 32 10.34 14.54 2.38
N THR A 33 11.37 13.71 2.52
CA THR A 33 12.76 14.19 2.57
C THR A 33 13.14 14.83 1.22
N ILE A 34 14.22 15.63 1.19
CA ILE A 34 14.69 16.24 -0.07
C ILE A 34 15.06 15.16 -1.10
N ILE A 35 15.65 14.05 -0.65
CA ILE A 35 16.02 12.92 -1.50
C ILE A 35 14.76 12.26 -2.06
N ASP A 36 13.78 11.95 -1.21
CA ASP A 36 12.57 11.28 -1.64
C ASP A 36 11.71 12.18 -2.54
N ALA A 37 11.67 13.49 -2.31
CA ALA A 37 11.02 14.44 -3.20
C ALA A 37 11.67 14.45 -4.59
N PHE A 38 13.00 14.36 -4.66
CA PHE A 38 13.72 14.22 -5.93
C PHE A 38 13.44 12.87 -6.61
N LEU A 39 13.45 11.78 -5.86
CA LEU A 39 13.08 10.45 -6.35
C LEU A 39 11.64 10.41 -6.88
N PHE A 40 10.71 11.03 -6.14
CA PHE A 40 9.32 11.18 -6.56
C PHE A 40 9.23 11.97 -7.87
N PHE A 41 9.99 13.06 -7.99
CA PHE A 41 10.02 13.84 -9.24
C PHE A 41 10.50 13.00 -10.43
N ILE A 42 11.51 12.13 -10.25
CA ILE A 42 11.95 11.19 -11.30
C ILE A 42 10.81 10.24 -11.69
N VAL A 43 10.19 9.57 -10.71
CA VAL A 43 9.08 8.63 -10.94
C VAL A 43 7.91 9.34 -11.64
N HIS A 44 7.50 10.50 -11.15
CA HIS A 44 6.40 11.28 -11.71
C HIS A 44 6.69 11.77 -13.13
N SER A 45 7.93 12.17 -13.41
CA SER A 45 8.35 12.55 -14.76
C SER A 45 8.28 11.36 -15.71
N ILE A 46 8.77 10.19 -15.28
CA ILE A 46 8.65 8.96 -16.07
C ILE A 46 7.17 8.63 -16.29
N ASP A 47 6.30 8.71 -15.28
CA ASP A 47 4.86 8.44 -15.39
C ASP A 47 4.14 9.38 -16.36
N LYS A 48 4.58 10.64 -16.44
CA LYS A 48 3.99 11.66 -17.30
C LYS A 48 4.41 11.51 -18.76
N PHE A 49 5.68 11.20 -19.01
CA PHE A 49 6.27 11.26 -20.36
C PHE A 49 6.48 9.89 -21.00
N ALA A 50 6.63 8.83 -20.20
CA ALA A 50 6.87 7.48 -20.66
C ALA A 50 5.91 6.50 -19.96
N THR A 51 5.82 5.28 -20.49
CA THR A 51 5.22 4.18 -19.74
C THR A 51 6.37 3.34 -19.20
N TRP A 52 6.57 3.33 -17.88
CA TRP A 52 7.72 2.68 -17.24
C TRP A 52 7.93 1.23 -17.70
N HIS A 53 6.83 0.51 -17.98
CA HIS A 53 6.83 -0.88 -18.46
C HIS A 53 7.30 -1.04 -19.93
N ARG A 54 7.60 0.05 -20.64
CA ARG A 54 8.21 0.05 -21.98
C ARG A 54 9.71 0.37 -21.95
N LEU A 55 10.27 0.69 -20.78
CA LEU A 55 11.70 0.92 -20.63
C LEU A 55 12.48 -0.40 -20.78
N PRO A 56 13.76 -0.36 -21.19
CA PRO A 56 14.67 -1.50 -21.04
C PRO A 56 14.63 -2.04 -19.61
N VAL A 57 14.72 -3.37 -19.47
CA VAL A 57 14.46 -4.09 -18.20
C VAL A 57 15.19 -3.47 -17.01
N PHE A 58 16.48 -3.17 -17.14
CA PHE A 58 17.27 -2.57 -16.06
C PHE A 58 16.69 -1.22 -15.59
N LEU A 59 16.30 -0.34 -16.52
CA LEU A 59 15.70 0.96 -16.19
C LEU A 59 14.30 0.79 -15.56
N GLY A 60 13.53 -0.18 -16.04
CA GLY A 60 12.25 -0.54 -15.41
C GLY A 60 12.41 -1.05 -13.97
N LEU A 61 13.44 -1.85 -13.71
CA LEU A 61 13.77 -2.34 -12.36
C LEU A 61 14.22 -1.20 -11.44
N VAL A 62 15.04 -0.26 -11.94
CA VAL A 62 15.42 0.94 -11.17
C VAL A 62 14.19 1.77 -10.83
N TYR A 63 13.30 2.02 -11.79
CA TYR A 63 12.03 2.71 -11.56
C TYR A 63 11.19 2.01 -10.48
N LEU A 64 11.02 0.68 -10.58
CA LEU A 64 10.24 -0.09 -9.59
C LEU A 64 10.91 -0.08 -8.21
N GLY A 65 12.24 -0.11 -8.15
CA GLY A 65 12.99 0.00 -6.90
C GLY A 65 12.72 1.32 -6.20
N ILE A 66 12.79 2.43 -6.93
CA ILE A 66 12.50 3.78 -6.41
C ILE A 66 11.03 3.87 -5.98
N ARG A 67 10.09 3.44 -6.84
CA ARG A 67 8.65 3.50 -6.53
C ARG A 67 8.29 2.67 -5.30
N ARG A 68 8.91 1.49 -5.13
CA ARG A 68 8.72 0.64 -3.96
C ARG A 68 9.26 1.31 -2.69
N HIS A 69 10.45 1.91 -2.74
CA HIS A 69 11.02 2.67 -1.61
C HIS A 69 10.06 3.79 -1.15
N LEU A 70 9.57 4.60 -2.08
CA LEU A 70 8.61 5.66 -1.76
C LEU A 70 7.32 5.10 -1.12
N HIS A 71 6.81 3.96 -1.58
CA HIS A 71 5.65 3.33 -0.95
C HIS A 71 5.96 2.76 0.45
N GLN A 72 7.16 2.25 0.69
CA GLN A 72 7.56 1.76 2.01
C GLN A 72 7.62 2.90 3.04
N GLU A 73 8.18 4.04 2.65
CA GLU A 73 8.33 5.20 3.55
C GLU A 73 7.01 5.94 3.79
N TYR A 74 6.16 6.10 2.77
CA TYR A 74 5.01 7.01 2.82
C TYR A 74 3.64 6.31 2.75
N ASN A 75 3.59 4.99 2.58
CA ASN A 75 2.34 4.22 2.46
C ASN A 75 2.30 2.99 3.39
N LEU A 76 2.95 3.03 4.56
CA LEU A 76 2.80 2.02 5.61
C LEU A 76 2.30 2.68 6.90
N PHE A 77 0.99 2.64 7.12
CA PHE A 77 0.34 3.20 8.30
C PHE A 77 -0.03 2.09 9.28
N ASN A 78 0.52 2.20 10.49
CA ASN A 78 0.17 1.33 11.61
C ASN A 78 -1.28 1.59 12.08
N VAL A 79 -1.97 0.54 12.50
CA VAL A 79 -3.35 0.61 13.03
C VAL A 79 -3.38 -0.11 14.38
N GLY A 80 -4.01 0.52 15.37
CA GLY A 80 -4.01 0.06 16.75
C GLY A 80 -2.74 0.44 17.50
N LEU A 81 -2.64 -0.06 18.73
CA LEU A 81 -1.44 0.12 19.55
C LEU A 81 -0.40 -0.90 19.10
N THR A 82 0.85 -0.46 18.88
CA THR A 82 1.98 -1.40 18.82
C THR A 82 2.22 -1.87 20.25
N PRO A 83 1.90 -3.13 20.60
CA PRO A 83 2.13 -3.59 21.95
C PRO A 83 3.64 -3.57 22.20
N LEU A 84 4.04 -2.89 23.26
CA LEU A 84 5.38 -3.03 23.81
C LEU A 84 5.46 -4.43 24.43
N GLY A 85 5.66 -5.44 23.58
CA GLY A 85 5.73 -6.83 24.00
C GLY A 85 6.81 -6.99 25.07
N VAL A 86 6.59 -7.92 26.00
CA VAL A 86 7.69 -8.40 26.84
C VAL A 86 8.70 -9.03 25.88
N ARG A 87 9.96 -8.58 25.93
CA ARG A 87 10.99 -9.13 25.05
C ARG A 87 11.03 -10.65 25.23
N PHE A 88 10.91 -11.38 24.13
CA PHE A 88 11.09 -12.82 24.09
C PHE A 88 12.39 -13.14 23.33
N ASN A 89 12.90 -14.36 23.52
CA ASN A 89 14.06 -14.83 22.79
C ASN A 89 13.60 -15.59 21.53
N PRO A 90 13.94 -15.13 20.31
CA PRO A 90 13.53 -15.83 19.08
C PRO A 90 14.02 -17.27 18.99
N PHE A 91 15.11 -17.62 19.69
CA PHE A 91 15.61 -19.00 19.74
C PHE A 91 14.67 -19.97 20.44
N ASP A 92 13.73 -19.48 21.26
CA ASP A 92 12.72 -20.31 21.91
C ASP A 92 11.60 -20.74 20.93
N PHE A 93 11.48 -20.03 19.79
CA PHE A 93 10.47 -20.26 18.75
C PHE A 93 11.10 -20.43 17.35
N PRO A 94 11.93 -21.45 17.10
CA PRO A 94 12.59 -21.68 15.82
C PRO A 94 11.66 -22.30 14.75
N PHE A 95 10.36 -22.06 14.84
CA PHE A 95 9.31 -22.61 13.98
C PHE A 95 8.16 -21.62 13.84
N ARG A 96 7.28 -21.83 12.85
CA ARG A 96 6.04 -21.06 12.70
C ARG A 96 5.01 -21.57 13.70
N THR A 97 4.64 -20.72 14.64
CA THR A 97 3.58 -20.99 15.62
C THR A 97 2.22 -21.09 14.93
N ALA A 98 1.29 -21.83 15.54
CA ALA A 98 -0.02 -22.09 14.93
C ALA A 98 -0.90 -20.83 14.78
N ASP A 99 -0.71 -19.84 15.65
CA ASP A 99 -1.43 -18.56 15.65
C ASP A 99 -0.60 -17.41 15.06
N GLY A 100 0.62 -17.67 14.59
CA GLY A 100 1.51 -16.68 13.98
C GLY A 100 2.25 -15.75 14.96
N LYS A 101 2.15 -15.98 16.28
CA LYS A 101 2.90 -15.20 17.29
C LYS A 101 4.39 -15.49 17.30
N PHE A 102 5.14 -14.62 17.97
CA PHE A 102 6.58 -14.73 18.23
C PHE A 102 7.45 -14.71 16.95
N ASN A 103 6.95 -14.06 15.89
CA ASN A 103 7.68 -13.91 14.64
C ASN A 103 8.60 -12.68 14.65
N ASP A 104 8.04 -11.50 14.91
CA ASP A 104 8.82 -10.26 15.07
C ASP A 104 9.47 -10.25 16.47
N PRO A 105 10.82 -10.22 16.57
CA PRO A 105 11.54 -10.22 17.85
C PRO A 105 11.18 -9.06 18.79
N PHE A 106 10.59 -7.99 18.26
CA PHE A 106 10.23 -6.79 19.00
C PHE A 106 8.72 -6.64 19.21
N ASN A 107 7.92 -7.51 18.58
CA ASN A 107 6.47 -7.49 18.69
C ASN A 107 5.90 -8.92 18.59
N GLU A 108 5.62 -9.52 19.75
CA GLU A 108 5.04 -10.87 19.88
C GLU A 108 3.86 -11.12 18.95
N VAL A 109 2.97 -10.14 18.76
CA VAL A 109 1.69 -10.35 18.08
C VAL A 109 1.69 -9.89 16.62
N ALA A 110 2.80 -9.33 16.11
CA ALA A 110 2.87 -8.86 14.73
C ALA A 110 2.66 -10.04 13.75
N GLY A 111 1.60 -9.94 12.93
CA GLY A 111 1.24 -10.98 11.96
C GLY A 111 0.50 -12.19 12.55
N SER A 112 0.14 -12.14 13.84
CA SER A 112 -0.65 -13.19 14.48
C SER A 112 -2.15 -13.06 14.20
N GLN A 113 -2.89 -14.14 14.40
CA GLN A 113 -4.35 -14.15 14.31
C GLN A 113 -4.96 -13.15 15.30
N GLY A 114 -5.97 -12.39 14.84
CA GLY A 114 -6.65 -11.37 15.66
C GLY A 114 -5.91 -10.04 15.78
N SER A 115 -4.81 -9.85 15.04
CA SER A 115 -4.14 -8.55 14.92
C SER A 115 -4.90 -7.59 13.97
N PHE A 116 -4.66 -6.28 14.12
CA PHE A 116 -5.28 -5.26 13.28
C PHE A 116 -4.76 -5.28 11.84
N PHE A 117 -5.64 -5.02 10.87
CA PHE A 117 -5.23 -4.70 9.50
C PHE A 117 -4.56 -3.33 9.43
N GLY A 118 -3.31 -3.29 8.96
CA GLY A 118 -2.61 -2.05 8.60
C GLY A 118 -3.26 -1.34 7.41
N ARG A 119 -2.75 -0.15 7.05
CA ARG A 119 -3.25 0.63 5.92
C ARG A 119 -2.13 1.16 5.03
N ASN A 120 -2.40 1.24 3.73
CA ASN A 120 -1.50 1.92 2.79
C ASN A 120 -1.92 3.35 2.44
N ILE A 121 -3.18 3.68 2.71
CA ILE A 121 -3.79 4.98 2.46
C ILE A 121 -4.58 5.36 3.72
N LEU A 122 -4.55 6.65 4.07
CA LEU A 122 -5.31 7.16 5.20
C LEU A 122 -6.82 6.90 5.00
N PRO A 123 -7.56 6.51 6.04
CA PRO A 123 -8.97 6.20 5.92
C PRO A 123 -9.76 7.46 5.56
N VAL A 124 -10.66 7.33 4.59
CA VAL A 124 -11.66 8.34 4.26
C VAL A 124 -12.99 7.85 4.82
N ASP A 125 -13.60 8.62 5.73
CA ASP A 125 -14.88 8.25 6.32
C ASP A 125 -16.00 8.33 5.27
N GLN A 126 -16.72 7.21 5.11
CA GLN A 126 -17.80 7.04 4.15
C GLN A 126 -19.10 6.55 4.81
N LYS A 127 -19.22 6.61 6.14
CA LYS A 127 -20.41 6.14 6.88
C LYS A 127 -21.73 6.73 6.37
N ASN A 128 -21.72 8.00 5.93
CA ASN A 128 -22.91 8.69 5.42
C ASN A 128 -23.19 8.44 3.93
N THR A 129 -22.29 7.75 3.23
CA THR A 129 -22.33 7.52 1.78
C THR A 129 -22.29 6.04 1.41
N LEU A 130 -22.44 5.13 2.37
CA LEU A 130 -22.39 3.67 2.14
C LEU A 130 -23.35 3.20 1.03
N LEU A 131 -24.50 3.86 0.90
CA LEU A 131 -25.54 3.54 -0.10
C LEU A 131 -25.59 4.56 -1.26
N LYS A 132 -24.53 5.34 -1.48
CA LYS A 132 -24.49 6.42 -2.49
C LYS A 132 -23.27 6.30 -3.42
N PRO A 133 -23.45 5.84 -4.67
CA PRO A 133 -24.69 5.30 -5.26
C PRO A 133 -25.12 3.98 -4.61
N ASP A 134 -26.35 3.55 -4.87
CA ASP A 134 -26.85 2.25 -4.40
C ASP A 134 -25.90 1.11 -4.86
N PRO A 135 -25.36 0.28 -3.93
CA PRO A 135 -24.47 -0.82 -4.26
C PRO A 135 -25.10 -1.82 -5.23
N MET A 136 -26.41 -2.07 -5.14
CA MET A 136 -27.10 -2.99 -6.05
C MET A 136 -27.17 -2.43 -7.48
N LEU A 137 -27.34 -1.12 -7.60
CA LEU A 137 -27.28 -0.42 -8.88
C LEU A 137 -25.88 -0.56 -9.52
N VAL A 138 -24.82 -0.39 -8.74
CA VAL A 138 -23.43 -0.58 -9.19
C VAL A 138 -23.19 -2.03 -9.62
N ALA A 139 -23.59 -3.00 -8.80
CA ALA A 139 -23.44 -4.41 -9.10
C ALA A 139 -24.14 -4.80 -10.41
N THR A 140 -25.39 -4.35 -10.58
CA THR A 140 -26.21 -4.68 -11.75
C THR A 140 -25.72 -3.99 -13.03
N LYS A 141 -25.33 -2.72 -12.94
CA LYS A 141 -24.96 -1.95 -14.14
C LYS A 141 -23.51 -2.17 -14.56
N LEU A 142 -22.58 -2.30 -13.61
CA LEU A 142 -21.14 -2.28 -13.88
C LEU A 142 -20.43 -3.63 -13.65
N LEU A 143 -20.91 -4.49 -12.76
CA LEU A 143 -20.19 -5.73 -12.39
C LEU A 143 -20.82 -7.01 -12.95
N ALA A 144 -22.14 -7.04 -13.13
CA ALA A 144 -22.85 -8.20 -13.65
C ALA A 144 -22.27 -8.65 -15.00
N ARG A 145 -21.84 -9.91 -15.06
CA ARG A 145 -21.23 -10.48 -16.27
C ARG A 145 -22.28 -10.54 -17.38
N ARG A 146 -22.04 -9.80 -18.48
CA ARG A 146 -22.88 -9.83 -19.69
C ARG A 146 -22.30 -10.77 -20.74
N THR A 147 -21.07 -10.50 -21.15
CA THR A 147 -20.30 -11.34 -22.06
C THR A 147 -19.08 -11.83 -21.30
N TYR A 148 -18.81 -13.13 -21.36
CA TYR A 148 -17.61 -13.70 -20.78
C TYR A 148 -16.36 -13.15 -21.49
N LYS A 149 -15.39 -12.68 -20.70
CA LYS A 149 -14.06 -12.27 -21.15
C LYS A 149 -13.04 -13.14 -20.44
N ASP A 150 -12.20 -13.82 -21.19
CA ASP A 150 -11.10 -14.63 -20.66
C ASP A 150 -9.75 -13.89 -20.76
N THR A 151 -8.71 -14.57 -20.32
CA THR A 151 -7.31 -14.14 -20.35
C THR A 151 -6.53 -14.80 -21.50
N GLY A 152 -7.24 -15.39 -22.48
CA GLY A 152 -6.66 -16.20 -23.53
C GLY A 152 -5.81 -17.36 -22.99
N LYS A 153 -4.53 -17.40 -23.41
CA LYS A 153 -3.56 -18.42 -22.97
C LYS A 153 -2.71 -17.98 -21.78
N GLN A 154 -2.90 -16.77 -21.27
CA GLN A 154 -2.00 -16.18 -20.27
C GLN A 154 -2.25 -16.72 -18.86
N PHE A 155 -3.50 -17.00 -18.49
CA PHE A 155 -3.86 -17.31 -17.10
C PHE A 155 -5.01 -18.31 -17.00
N ASN A 156 -4.72 -19.54 -16.54
CA ASN A 156 -5.70 -20.62 -16.50
C ASN A 156 -6.50 -20.66 -15.19
N VAL A 157 -7.45 -21.59 -15.10
CA VAL A 157 -8.31 -21.75 -13.91
C VAL A 157 -7.53 -22.22 -12.68
N ILE A 158 -6.45 -23.01 -12.86
CA ILE A 158 -5.59 -23.42 -11.74
C ILE A 158 -4.96 -22.19 -11.08
N ALA A 159 -4.50 -21.23 -11.88
CA ALA A 159 -3.94 -19.99 -11.38
C ALA A 159 -5.01 -19.13 -10.65
N ALA A 160 -6.27 -19.16 -11.11
CA ALA A 160 -7.38 -18.54 -10.40
C ALA A 160 -7.69 -19.23 -9.06
N SER A 161 -7.64 -20.56 -8.99
CA SER A 161 -7.77 -21.30 -7.74
C SER A 161 -6.61 -21.03 -6.78
N TRP A 162 -5.38 -20.91 -7.31
CA TRP A 162 -4.20 -20.61 -6.52
C TRP A 162 -4.32 -19.27 -5.80
N ILE A 163 -4.76 -18.21 -6.49
CA ILE A 163 -4.88 -16.90 -5.82
C ILE A 163 -5.94 -16.91 -4.72
N GLN A 164 -7.05 -17.65 -4.88
CA GLN A 164 -8.02 -17.83 -3.79
C GLN A 164 -7.42 -18.63 -2.62
N PHE A 165 -6.65 -19.67 -2.92
CA PHE A 165 -5.92 -20.44 -1.91
C PHE A 165 -4.93 -19.56 -1.11
N MET A 166 -4.25 -18.61 -1.76
CA MET A 166 -3.43 -17.62 -1.06
C MET A 166 -4.25 -16.69 -0.17
N ILE A 167 -5.45 -16.27 -0.59
CA ILE A 167 -6.33 -15.44 0.27
C ILE A 167 -6.73 -16.19 1.54
N HIS A 168 -6.98 -17.50 1.45
CA HIS A 168 -7.26 -18.35 2.63
C HIS A 168 -6.09 -18.46 3.61
N ASP A 169 -4.86 -18.23 3.14
CA ASP A 169 -3.65 -18.14 4.00
C ASP A 169 -3.49 -16.74 4.60
N TRP A 170 -3.86 -15.69 3.86
CA TRP A 170 -3.48 -14.32 4.22
C TRP A 170 -4.51 -13.56 5.05
N ILE A 171 -5.77 -13.50 4.62
CA ILE A 171 -6.69 -12.47 5.12
C ILE A 171 -8.15 -12.92 5.19
N ASP A 172 -8.78 -12.59 6.31
CA ASP A 172 -10.24 -12.58 6.48
C ASP A 172 -10.62 -11.51 7.52
N HIS A 173 -11.79 -10.87 7.35
CA HIS A 173 -12.26 -9.84 8.28
C HIS A 173 -13.08 -10.48 9.39
N LEU A 174 -12.83 -10.07 10.64
CA LEU A 174 -13.70 -10.45 11.75
C LEU A 174 -15.05 -9.75 11.60
N GLU A 175 -16.13 -10.54 11.60
CA GLU A 175 -17.50 -10.05 11.46
C GLU A 175 -18.15 -9.78 12.84
N GLU A 176 -19.07 -8.82 12.88
CA GLU A 176 -19.89 -8.59 14.06
C GLU A 176 -21.07 -9.58 14.11
N THR A 177 -21.45 -10.02 15.31
CA THR A 177 -22.58 -10.93 15.51
C THR A 177 -23.94 -10.30 15.20
N SER A 178 -24.02 -8.97 15.12
CA SER A 178 -25.22 -8.19 14.80
C SER A 178 -25.66 -8.31 13.33
N GLN A 179 -24.82 -8.89 12.46
CA GLN A 179 -25.10 -9.04 11.02
C GLN A 179 -25.98 -10.27 10.70
N VAL A 180 -26.28 -11.12 11.69
CA VAL A 180 -27.17 -12.28 11.56
C VAL A 180 -28.59 -11.88 12.00
N VAL A 181 -29.35 -11.24 11.11
CA VAL A 181 -30.81 -11.05 11.24
C VAL A 181 -31.48 -11.34 9.91
#